data_AF-A0A151M0X6-F1
#
_entry.id   AF-A0A151M0X6-F1
#
_cell.length_a   1.000
_cell.length_b   1.000
_cell.length_c   1.000
_cell.angle_alpha   90.00
_cell.angle_beta   90.00
_cell.angle_gamma   90.00
#
_symmetry.space_group_name_H-M   'P 1'
#
loop_
_entity.id
_entity.type
_entity.pdbx_description
1 polymer ?
#
loop_
_entity_poly.entity_id
_entity_poly.type
_entity_poly.pdbx_seq_one_letter_code
_entity_poly.pdbx_strand_id
1 'polypeptide(L)'
;MTRGFFQATAFKTRYVTSGGAGSLGMKLDSKSSWHPLSPFPAHLEVRASAIAQDADQNYDYASNSVVLHLDSGDEVYVKLDGGKAHGGNNNKYSTFSGFLLYPD
;
A
#
# COMPACT_ATOMS: atom_id res chain seq x y z
N MET A 1 14.26 9.91 -2.76
CA MET A 1 13.79 9.77 -4.15
C MET A 1 14.06 11.08 -4.87
N THR A 2 14.34 11.05 -6.17
CA THR A 2 14.37 12.26 -7.01
C THR A 2 12.95 12.82 -7.10
N ARG A 3 12.80 14.15 -7.10
CA ARG A 3 11.49 14.79 -7.22
C ARG A 3 10.83 14.44 -8.55
N GLY A 4 9.52 14.21 -8.55
CA GLY A 4 8.76 13.96 -9.77
C GLY A 4 7.60 12.99 -9.59
N PHE A 5 7.08 12.49 -10.70
CA PHE A 5 5.94 11.57 -10.71
C PHE A 5 6.38 10.13 -10.53
N PHE A 6 5.92 9.49 -9.45
CA PHE A 6 6.22 8.11 -9.09
C PHE A 6 4.96 7.25 -9.16
N GLN A 7 5.02 6.13 -9.88
CA GLN A 7 3.96 5.12 -9.86
C GLN A 7 4.26 4.09 -8.77
N ALA A 8 3.30 3.85 -7.88
CA ALA A 8 3.34 2.81 -6.87
C ALA A 8 2.21 1.81 -7.09
N THR A 9 2.49 0.51 -6.96
CA THR A 9 1.52 -0.57 -7.10
C THR A 9 1.68 -1.56 -5.96
N ALA A 10 0.57 -1.89 -5.30
CA ALA A 10 0.51 -2.93 -4.29
C ALA A 10 -0.42 -4.05 -4.74
N PHE A 11 -0.09 -5.28 -4.33
CA PHE A 11 -0.90 -6.47 -4.51
C PHE A 11 -0.79 -7.33 -3.25
N LYS A 12 -1.92 -7.84 -2.78
CA LYS A 12 -2.00 -8.69 -1.59
C LYS A 12 -2.83 -9.93 -1.86
N THR A 13 -2.31 -11.06 -1.38
CA THR A 13 -2.98 -12.35 -1.30
C THR A 13 -3.34 -12.67 0.14
N ARG A 14 -4.53 -13.18 0.41
CA ARG A 14 -4.86 -13.81 1.71
C ARG A 14 -4.89 -15.33 1.61
N TYR A 15 -4.52 -15.95 2.72
CA TYR A 15 -5.03 -17.27 3.07
C TYR A 15 -6.01 -17.15 4.24
N VAL A 16 -7.26 -17.56 4.03
CA VAL A 16 -8.20 -17.75 5.14
C VAL A 16 -7.86 -19.11 5.77
N THR A 17 -7.44 -19.11 7.04
CA THR A 17 -7.36 -20.35 7.83
C THR A 17 -8.73 -20.60 8.45
N SER A 18 -9.20 -21.85 8.41
CA SER A 18 -10.52 -22.31 8.86
C SER A 18 -11.09 -21.51 10.05
N GLY A 19 -12.18 -20.78 9.81
CA GLY A 19 -13.10 -20.32 10.86
C GLY A 19 -13.27 -18.82 11.12
N GLY A 20 -12.95 -17.91 10.19
CA GLY A 20 -13.27 -16.49 10.42
C GLY A 20 -13.47 -15.68 9.14
N ALA A 21 -14.66 -15.08 9.01
CA ALA A 21 -14.91 -14.00 8.05
C ALA A 21 -14.03 -12.80 8.39
N GLY A 22 -13.44 -12.17 7.37
CA GLY A 22 -12.67 -10.94 7.57
C GLY A 22 -12.39 -10.23 6.27
N SER A 23 -12.29 -8.90 6.29
CA SER A 23 -11.89 -8.11 5.13
C SER A 23 -10.38 -8.09 4.97
N LEU A 24 -9.85 -8.31 3.76
CA LEU A 24 -8.51 -7.88 3.39
C LEU A 24 -8.52 -6.40 3.09
N GLY A 25 -7.79 -5.60 3.86
CA GLY A 25 -7.46 -4.23 3.49
C GLY A 25 -5.96 -4.05 3.23
N MET A 26 -5.63 -3.27 2.21
CA MET A 26 -4.34 -2.61 2.11
C MET A 26 -4.53 -1.15 1.70
N LYS A 27 -3.66 -0.29 2.21
CA LYS A 27 -3.57 1.12 1.88
C LYS A 27 -2.18 1.42 1.36
N LEU A 28 -2.12 2.15 0.26
CA LEU A 28 -0.93 2.83 -0.21
C LEU A 28 -0.93 4.20 0.45
N ASP A 29 0.01 4.41 1.35
CA ASP A 29 0.14 5.64 2.09
C ASP A 29 1.38 6.41 1.59
N SER A 30 1.29 7.74 1.57
CA SER A 30 2.45 8.61 1.43
C SER A 30 2.68 9.39 2.70
N LYS A 31 3.94 9.57 3.07
CA LYS A 31 4.37 10.45 4.15
C LYS A 31 5.13 11.62 3.56
N SER A 32 4.63 12.83 3.77
CA SER A 32 5.36 14.03 3.38
C SER A 32 6.58 14.20 4.27
N SER A 33 7.69 14.64 3.70
CA SER A 33 8.86 15.07 4.46
C SER A 33 8.57 16.41 5.18
N TRP A 34 9.31 16.66 6.26
CA TRP A 34 9.20 17.95 6.95
C TRP A 34 10.18 18.94 6.34
N HIS A 35 9.71 20.17 6.08
CA HIS A 35 10.54 21.25 5.55
C HIS A 35 10.53 22.45 6.53
N PRO A 36 11.66 23.14 6.77
CA PRO A 36 11.72 24.30 7.67
C PRO A 36 10.79 25.46 7.30
N LEU A 37 10.39 25.55 6.03
CA LEU A 37 9.49 26.57 5.51
C LEU A 37 8.03 26.09 5.39
N SER A 38 7.75 24.82 5.71
CA SER A 38 6.39 24.29 5.70
C SER A 38 5.65 24.77 6.94
N PRO A 39 4.48 25.42 6.79
CA PRO A 39 3.64 25.78 7.93
C PRO A 39 2.98 24.55 8.58
N PHE A 40 3.11 23.35 7.97
CA PHE A 40 2.50 22.12 8.46
C PHE A 40 3.54 21.03 8.74
N PRO A 41 3.35 20.24 9.81
CA PRO A 41 4.19 19.08 10.10
C PRO A 41 4.05 18.00 9.01
N ALA A 42 5.02 17.07 8.98
CA ALA A 42 4.92 15.86 8.16
C ALA A 42 3.63 15.11 8.49
N HIS A 43 2.88 14.71 7.47
CA HIS A 43 1.61 13.99 7.65
C HIS A 43 1.57 12.72 6.81
N LEU A 44 0.75 11.78 7.25
CA LEU A 44 0.50 10.51 6.59
C LEU A 44 -0.84 10.64 5.86
N GLU A 45 -0.86 10.33 4.58
CA GLU A 45 -2.07 10.38 3.77
C GLU A 45 -2.29 9.05 3.06
N VAL A 46 -3.52 8.55 3.12
CA VAL A 46 -3.96 7.38 2.36
C VAL A 46 -4.21 7.82 0.91
N ARG A 47 -3.41 7.30 -0.02
CA ARG A 47 -3.50 7.66 -1.45
C ARG A 47 -4.38 6.70 -2.23
N ALA A 48 -4.37 5.43 -1.85
CA ALA A 48 -5.21 4.42 -2.46
C ALA A 48 -5.48 3.29 -1.47
N SER A 49 -6.61 2.60 -1.63
CA SER A 49 -6.94 1.43 -0.83
C SER A 49 -7.49 0.31 -1.71
N ALA A 50 -7.27 -0.93 -1.31
CA ALA A 50 -7.87 -2.10 -1.94
C ALA A 50 -8.48 -2.97 -0.86
N ILE A 51 -9.73 -3.38 -1.07
CA ILE A 51 -10.46 -4.21 -0.12
C ILE A 51 -10.99 -5.44 -0.85
N ALA A 52 -10.74 -6.63 -0.29
CA ALA A 52 -11.43 -7.87 -0.66
C ALA A 52 -12.18 -8.39 0.57
N GLN A 53 -13.42 -8.83 0.38
CA GLN A 53 -14.27 -9.35 1.45
C GLN A 53 -14.80 -10.71 1.03
N ASP A 54 -14.32 -11.77 1.67
CA ASP A 54 -14.92 -13.10 1.56
C ASP A 54 -15.47 -13.58 2.91
N ALA A 55 -16.60 -14.26 2.83
CA ALA A 55 -17.28 -14.94 3.93
C ALA A 55 -16.79 -16.38 4.08
N ASP A 56 -16.27 -16.99 3.02
CA ASP A 56 -15.90 -18.39 2.97
C ASP A 56 -14.38 -18.56 2.80
N GLN A 57 -13.88 -19.78 2.98
CA GLN A 57 -12.45 -20.10 3.12
C GLN A 57 -11.65 -20.02 1.80
N ASN A 58 -11.94 -19.05 0.95
CA ASN A 58 -11.36 -18.95 -0.38
C ASN A 58 -10.22 -17.91 -0.47
N TYR A 59 -9.41 -18.05 -1.51
CA TYR A 59 -8.28 -17.16 -1.75
C TYR A 59 -8.77 -15.80 -2.26
N ASP A 60 -8.50 -14.75 -1.50
CA ASP A 60 -8.79 -13.38 -1.88
C ASP A 60 -7.55 -12.63 -2.36
N TYR A 61 -7.77 -11.82 -3.38
CA TYR A 61 -6.76 -10.95 -4.00
C TYR A 61 -7.23 -9.50 -3.95
N ALA A 62 -6.33 -8.59 -3.59
CA ALA A 62 -6.58 -7.15 -3.64
C ALA A 62 -5.38 -6.45 -4.29
N SER A 63 -5.62 -5.59 -5.29
CA SER A 63 -4.60 -4.77 -5.94
C SER A 63 -5.04 -3.32 -6.02
N ASN A 64 -4.10 -2.39 -5.95
CA ASN A 64 -4.31 -1.00 -6.37
C ASN A 64 -2.98 -0.36 -6.79
N SER A 65 -3.06 0.65 -7.64
CA SER A 65 -1.94 1.45 -8.09
C SER A 65 -2.30 2.94 -8.07
N VAL A 66 -1.28 3.78 -7.88
CA VAL A 66 -1.44 5.24 -7.85
C VAL A 66 -0.19 5.91 -8.43
N VAL A 67 -0.39 7.05 -9.09
CA VAL A 67 0.69 7.95 -9.48
C VAL A 67 0.70 9.12 -8.51
N LEU A 68 1.84 9.39 -7.91
CA LEU A 68 2.04 10.45 -6.91
C LEU A 68 3.12 11.41 -7.39
N HIS A 69 2.92 12.70 -7.17
CA HIS A 69 4.02 13.66 -7.21
C HIS A 69 4.70 13.64 -5.85
N LEU A 70 6.00 13.32 -5.81
CA LEU A 70 6.76 13.15 -4.57
C LEU A 70 7.90 14.15 -4.53
N ASP A 71 8.09 14.78 -3.37
CA ASP A 71 9.26 15.58 -3.06
C ASP A 71 10.45 14.73 -2.62
N SER A 72 11.65 15.30 -2.74
CA SER A 72 12.85 14.64 -2.25
C SER A 72 12.78 14.48 -0.73
N GLY A 73 12.71 13.22 -0.29
CA GLY A 73 12.59 12.87 1.13
C GLY A 73 11.23 12.29 1.50
N ASP A 74 10.24 12.36 0.61
CA ASP A 74 8.94 11.73 0.82
C ASP A 74 9.06 10.19 0.76
N GLU A 75 8.19 9.53 1.52
CA GLU A 75 8.16 8.08 1.64
C GLU A 75 6.81 7.53 1.16
N VAL A 76 6.84 6.39 0.49
CA VAL A 76 5.63 5.63 0.11
C VAL A 76 5.72 4.26 0.74
N TYR A 77 4.65 3.82 1.39
CA TYR A 77 4.60 2.52 2.04
C TYR A 77 3.21 1.89 1.92
N VAL A 78 3.15 0.57 2.10
CA VAL A 78 1.89 -0.18 2.13
C VAL A 78 1.55 -0.53 3.57
N LYS A 79 0.37 -0.12 4.03
CA LYS A 79 -0.19 -0.50 5.32
C LYS A 79 -1.27 -1.56 5.14
N LEU A 80 -1.28 -2.55 6.01
CA LEU A 80 -2.31 -3.59 6.02
C LEU A 80 -3.40 -3.23 7.04
N ASP A 81 -4.60 -2.93 6.58
CA ASP A 81 -5.75 -2.69 7.46
C ASP A 81 -6.40 -4.01 7.84
N GLY A 82 -5.86 -4.64 8.87
CA GLY A 82 -6.54 -5.73 9.56
C GLY A 82 -6.70 -7.05 8.77
N GLY A 83 -7.01 -8.09 9.54
CA GLY A 83 -7.03 -9.49 9.12
C GLY A 83 -5.65 -10.13 9.10
N LYS A 84 -5.59 -11.46 9.28
CA LYS A 84 -4.33 -12.20 9.34
C LYS A 84 -3.53 -11.97 8.06
N ALA A 85 -2.55 -11.06 8.14
CA ALA A 85 -1.51 -10.92 7.15
C ALA A 85 -0.55 -12.09 7.38
N HIS A 86 -0.99 -13.30 7.02
CA HIS A 86 -0.06 -14.41 6.97
C HIS A 86 0.95 -14.08 5.89
N GLY A 87 2.20 -13.87 6.33
CA GLY A 87 3.34 -13.70 5.44
C GLY A 87 3.34 -14.80 4.39
N GLY A 88 3.78 -14.44 3.18
CA GLY A 88 3.75 -15.35 2.04
C GLY A 88 4.30 -16.73 2.40
N ASN A 89 3.58 -17.78 2.03
CA ASN A 89 4.09 -19.14 2.09
C ASN A 89 4.56 -19.55 0.68
N ASN A 90 4.97 -20.80 0.48
CA ASN A 90 5.61 -21.25 -0.75
C ASN A 90 4.86 -20.93 -2.06
N ASN A 91 3.54 -20.64 -2.03
CA ASN A 91 2.74 -20.33 -3.22
C ASN A 91 1.89 -19.04 -3.08
N LYS A 92 2.15 -18.17 -2.10
CA LYS A 92 1.31 -17.00 -1.80
C LYS A 92 2.19 -15.78 -1.62
N TYR A 93 2.00 -14.76 -2.45
CA TYR A 93 2.90 -13.61 -2.48
C TYR A 93 2.11 -12.31 -2.44
N SER A 94 2.46 -11.44 -1.50
CA SER A 94 2.09 -10.02 -1.57
C SER A 94 3.28 -9.27 -2.14
N THR A 95 3.03 -8.37 -3.09
CA THR A 95 4.07 -7.62 -3.78
C THR A 95 3.82 -6.12 -3.66
N PHE A 96 4.89 -5.36 -3.56
CA PHE A 96 4.88 -3.91 -3.65
C PHE A 96 6.00 -3.49 -4.60
N SER A 97 5.67 -2.67 -5.59
CA SER A 97 6.63 -2.17 -6.57
C SER A 97 6.32 -0.72 -6.95
N GLY A 98 7.32 -0.02 -7.46
CA GLY A 98 7.13 1.31 -8.00
C GLY A 98 8.37 1.84 -8.71
N PHE A 99 8.16 2.85 -9.55
CA PHE A 99 9.21 3.46 -10.36
C PHE A 99 8.88 4.93 -10.68
N LEU A 100 9.93 5.71 -10.97
CA LEU A 100 9.80 7.10 -11.40
C LEU A 100 9.37 7.14 -12.87
N LEU A 101 8.26 7.82 -13.15
CA LEU A 101 7.75 8.06 -14.50
C LEU A 101 8.47 9.25 -15.14
N TYR A 102 8.47 10.37 -14.43
CA TYR A 102 9.03 11.64 -14.91
C TYR A 102 9.78 12.32 -13.76
N PRO A 103 11.08 12.58 -13.89
CA PRO A 103 11.79 13.48 -12.99
C PRO A 103 11.38 14.94 -13.27
N ASP A 104 11.34 15.75 -12.21
CA ASP A 104 11.21 17.21 -12.30
C ASP A 104 12.52 17.91 -12.67
#